data_AF-A0A2S8JQV1-F1
#
_entry.id   AF-A0A2S8JQV1-F1
#
_cell.length_a   1.000
_cell.length_b   1.000
_cell.length_c   1.000
_cell.angle_alpha   90.00
_cell.angle_beta   90.00
_cell.angle_gamma   90.00
#
_symmetry.space_group_name_H-M   'P 1'
#
loop_
_entity.id
_entity.type
_entity.pdbx_description
1 polymer ?
#
loop_
_entity_poly.entity_id
_entity_poly.type
_entity_poly.pdbx_seq_one_letter_code
_entity_poly.pdbx_strand_id
1 'polypeptide(L)'
;MEKLWVFTQLVTGKDDTSGFLAYALYKHDKNEYAEKLRSSGEYTEEDINAQLKIFHEQTVNSPGRIESYKEKAEAIVTNLTDQIDADIRLEYDAQLAGANLQDVEIERLKAEIQAMKASRESELRKAGEDAILNFHRMVEITQARKRGRVSRSLGWYWNGFASIFATITFAVIVYGICTWALPQKSRDDIVDGAFKNLQGSLFQQPNIQFNKDKNENAQQPNTSAE
;
A
#
# COMPACT_ATOMS: atom_id res chain seq x y z
N MET A 1 -22.64 -79.48 22.29
CA MET A 1 -22.19 -78.13 22.67
C MET A 1 -21.53 -77.52 21.46
N GLU A 2 -21.93 -76.29 21.12
CA GLU A 2 -21.37 -75.55 19.99
C GLU A 2 -19.93 -75.13 20.31
N LYS A 3 -19.04 -75.13 19.31
CA LYS A 3 -17.64 -74.73 19.51
C LYS A 3 -17.60 -73.23 19.84
N LEU A 4 -17.17 -72.88 21.05
CA LEU A 4 -16.99 -71.49 21.43
C LEU A 4 -15.71 -70.94 20.78
N TRP A 5 -15.82 -69.75 20.18
CA TRP A 5 -14.69 -69.06 19.56
C TRP A 5 -14.35 -67.82 20.36
N VAL A 6 -13.07 -67.64 20.70
CA VAL A 6 -12.59 -66.44 21.39
C VAL A 6 -12.88 -65.17 20.57
N PHE A 7 -12.80 -65.26 19.24
CA PHE A 7 -13.13 -64.15 18.35
C PHE A 7 -14.55 -63.62 18.57
N THR A 8 -15.56 -64.50 18.61
CA THR A 8 -16.96 -64.08 18.78
C THR A 8 -17.29 -63.58 20.19
N GLN A 9 -16.41 -63.83 21.16
CA GLN A 9 -16.52 -63.30 22.53
C GLN A 9 -15.89 -61.90 22.66
N LEU A 10 -14.86 -61.62 21.85
CA LEU A 10 -14.12 -60.36 21.88
C LEU A 10 -14.62 -59.34 20.86
N VAL A 11 -15.05 -59.77 19.68
CA VAL A 11 -15.45 -58.91 18.56
C VAL A 11 -16.95 -58.98 18.34
N THR A 12 -17.63 -57.86 18.56
CA THR A 12 -19.09 -57.75 18.48
C THR A 12 -19.60 -57.28 17.12
N GLY A 13 -18.73 -56.66 16.32
CA GLY A 13 -19.10 -56.09 15.03
C GLY A 13 -17.91 -55.80 14.12
N LYS A 14 -18.20 -55.40 12.88
CA LYS A 14 -17.16 -55.09 11.88
C LYS A 14 -16.39 -53.80 12.18
N ASP A 15 -16.96 -52.93 13.00
CA ASP A 15 -16.38 -51.64 13.38
C ASP A 15 -15.85 -51.66 14.83
N ASP A 16 -15.82 -52.84 15.47
CA ASP A 16 -15.37 -53.03 16.85
C ASP A 16 -13.84 -53.04 16.94
N THR A 17 -13.25 -51.86 16.81
CA THR A 17 -11.80 -51.66 16.79
C THR A 17 -11.15 -52.16 18.09
N SER A 18 -11.74 -51.86 19.24
CA SER A 18 -11.28 -52.35 20.53
C SER A 18 -11.37 -53.88 20.63
N GLY A 19 -12.45 -54.48 20.12
CA GLY A 19 -12.59 -55.93 20.04
C GLY A 19 -11.53 -56.58 19.15
N PHE A 20 -11.22 -55.99 17.99
CA PHE A 20 -10.15 -56.50 17.12
C PHE A 20 -8.78 -56.41 17.80
N LEU A 21 -8.51 -55.30 18.50
CA LEU A 21 -7.28 -55.15 19.27
C LEU A 21 -7.22 -56.17 20.41
N ALA A 22 -8.32 -56.38 21.14
CA ALA A 22 -8.41 -57.41 22.18
C ALA A 22 -8.14 -58.82 21.62
N TYR A 23 -8.66 -59.12 20.43
CA TYR A 23 -8.38 -60.39 19.75
C TYR A 23 -6.91 -60.52 19.33
N ALA A 24 -6.29 -59.44 18.85
CA ALA A 24 -4.87 -59.41 18.55
C ALA A 24 -4.02 -59.65 19.81
N LEU A 25 -4.38 -59.05 20.95
CA LEU A 25 -3.73 -59.31 22.25
C LEU A 25 -3.85 -60.76 22.69
N TYR A 26 -5.04 -61.36 22.55
CA TYR A 26 -5.22 -62.80 22.79
C TYR A 26 -4.30 -63.65 21.90
N LYS A 27 -4.21 -63.32 20.60
CA LYS A 27 -3.37 -64.04 19.64
C LYS A 27 -1.88 -63.88 19.97
N HIS A 28 -1.48 -62.69 20.41
CA HIS A 28 -0.14 -62.41 20.89
C HIS A 28 0.21 -63.30 22.10
N ASP A 29 -0.62 -63.29 23.16
CA ASP A 29 -0.38 -64.10 24.36
C ASP A 29 -0.35 -65.59 24.06
N LYS A 30 -1.24 -66.06 23.16
CA LYS A 30 -1.23 -67.45 22.71
C LYS A 30 0.07 -67.81 22.01
N ASN A 31 0.61 -66.91 21.19
CA ASN A 31 1.89 -67.11 20.51
C ASN A 31 3.04 -67.09 21.51
N GLU A 32 3.08 -66.12 22.43
CA GLU A 32 4.09 -66.03 23.47
C GLU A 32 4.12 -67.28 24.35
N TYR A 33 2.94 -67.83 24.68
CA TYR A 33 2.85 -69.10 25.39
C TYR A 33 3.45 -70.27 24.58
N ALA A 34 3.18 -70.35 23.28
CA ALA A 34 3.77 -71.36 22.41
C ALA A 34 5.30 -71.24 22.33
N GLU A 35 5.81 -70.02 22.14
CA GLU A 35 7.26 -69.75 22.10
C GLU A 35 7.95 -70.10 23.42
N LYS A 36 7.31 -69.84 24.56
CA LYS A 36 7.82 -70.27 25.87
C LYS A 36 7.93 -71.79 25.98
N LEU A 37 6.94 -72.54 25.52
CA LEU A 37 6.98 -74.01 25.53
C LEU A 37 8.03 -74.56 24.56
N ARG A 38 8.19 -73.96 23.38
CA ARG A 38 9.28 -74.32 22.43
C ARG A 38 10.65 -74.09 23.04
N SER A 39 10.81 -72.95 23.70
CA SER A 39 12.09 -72.53 24.28
C SER A 39 12.52 -73.40 25.47
N SER A 40 11.60 -74.11 26.13
CA SER A 40 11.98 -75.04 27.20
C SER A 40 12.64 -76.32 26.66
N GLY A 41 12.38 -76.69 25.40
CA GLY A 41 12.91 -77.91 24.77
C GLY A 41 12.32 -79.21 25.30
N GLU A 42 11.37 -79.14 26.25
CA GLU A 42 10.76 -80.30 26.91
C GLU A 42 9.51 -80.82 26.19
N TYR A 43 8.93 -80.01 25.31
CA TYR A 43 7.67 -80.29 24.64
C TYR A 43 7.86 -80.52 23.15
N THR A 44 7.18 -81.52 22.60
CA THR A 44 7.04 -81.70 21.15
C THR A 44 6.04 -80.70 20.56
N GLU A 45 6.01 -80.52 19.24
CA GLU A 45 4.99 -79.67 18.61
C GLU A 45 3.56 -80.20 18.83
N GLU A 46 3.38 -81.52 18.90
CA GLU A 46 2.10 -82.13 19.29
C GLU A 46 1.69 -81.74 20.71
N ASP A 47 2.62 -81.78 21.67
CA ASP A 47 2.36 -81.38 23.06
C ASP A 47 2.03 -79.89 23.14
N ILE A 48 2.78 -79.03 22.43
CA ILE A 48 2.53 -77.58 22.36
C ILE A 48 1.13 -77.32 21.82
N ASN A 49 0.73 -78.00 20.75
CA ASN A 49 -0.61 -77.84 20.18
C ASN A 49 -1.71 -78.26 21.17
N ALA A 50 -1.49 -79.32 21.95
CA ALA A 50 -2.41 -79.72 23.01
C ALA A 50 -2.51 -78.64 24.11
N GLN A 51 -1.38 -78.09 24.55
CA GLN A 51 -1.34 -76.99 25.52
C GLN A 51 -2.03 -75.72 24.99
N LEU A 52 -1.84 -75.38 23.72
CA LEU A 52 -2.50 -74.24 23.08
C LEU A 52 -4.02 -74.41 22.94
N LYS A 53 -4.49 -75.66 22.83
CA LYS A 53 -5.91 -75.98 22.87
C LYS A 53 -6.47 -75.77 24.28
N ILE A 54 -5.77 -76.27 25.30
CA ILE A 54 -6.13 -76.03 26.71
C ILE A 54 -6.15 -74.54 27.02
N PHE A 55 -5.14 -73.78 26.58
CA PHE A 55 -5.10 -72.33 26.72
C PHE A 55 -6.34 -71.66 26.11
N HIS A 56 -6.71 -72.05 24.88
CA HIS A 56 -7.90 -71.54 24.22
C HIS A 56 -9.19 -71.86 24.97
N GLU A 57 -9.34 -73.10 25.43
CA GLU A 57 -10.50 -73.55 26.22
C GLU A 57 -10.60 -72.81 27.56
N GLN A 58 -9.48 -72.63 28.25
CA GLN A 58 -9.43 -71.85 29.50
C GLN A 58 -9.79 -70.38 29.28
N THR A 59 -9.35 -69.79 28.18
CA THR A 59 -9.68 -68.40 27.85
C THR A 59 -11.16 -68.25 27.51
N VAL A 60 -11.69 -69.09 26.63
CA VAL A 60 -13.08 -68.94 26.15
C VAL A 60 -14.12 -69.27 27.24
N ASN A 61 -13.79 -70.15 28.17
CA ASN A 61 -14.67 -70.53 29.28
C ASN A 61 -14.50 -69.63 30.52
N SER A 62 -13.60 -68.64 30.48
CA SER A 62 -13.38 -67.73 31.60
C SER A 62 -13.79 -66.31 31.20
N PRO A 63 -14.98 -65.84 31.63
CA PRO A 63 -15.42 -64.47 31.36
C PRO A 63 -14.41 -63.41 31.81
N GLY A 64 -13.75 -63.62 32.96
CA GLY A 64 -12.72 -62.70 33.46
C GLY A 64 -11.49 -62.60 32.55
N ARG A 65 -11.09 -63.69 31.86
CA ARG A 65 -9.99 -63.63 30.88
C ARG A 65 -10.39 -62.90 29.62
N ILE A 66 -11.63 -63.11 29.14
CA ILE A 66 -12.19 -62.36 28.00
C ILE A 66 -12.23 -60.87 28.33
N GLU A 67 -12.75 -60.51 29.50
CA GLU A 67 -12.87 -59.12 29.93
C GLU A 67 -11.50 -58.46 30.07
N SER A 68 -10.50 -59.16 30.64
CA SER A 68 -9.14 -58.64 30.74
C SER A 68 -8.53 -58.26 29.38
N TYR A 69 -8.84 -59.01 28.31
CA TYR A 69 -8.39 -58.63 26.97
C TYR A 69 -9.09 -57.38 26.43
N LYS A 70 -10.38 -57.21 26.74
CA LYS A 70 -11.14 -56.01 26.38
C LYS A 70 -10.63 -54.78 27.13
N GLU A 71 -10.49 -54.88 28.45
CA GLU A 71 -9.95 -53.81 29.30
C GLU A 71 -8.56 -53.37 28.84
N LYS A 72 -7.66 -54.31 28.51
CA LYS A 72 -6.34 -53.99 27.97
C LYS A 72 -6.41 -53.25 26.63
N ALA A 73 -7.29 -53.68 25.73
CA ALA A 73 -7.46 -53.02 24.44
C ALA A 73 -8.01 -51.60 24.62
N GLU A 74 -9.02 -51.42 25.47
CA GLU A 74 -9.59 -50.12 25.80
C GLU A 74 -8.56 -49.19 26.45
N ALA A 75 -7.74 -49.71 27.36
CA ALA A 75 -6.66 -48.95 27.97
C ALA A 75 -5.63 -48.47 26.92
N ILE A 76 -5.27 -49.32 25.95
CA ILE A 76 -4.36 -48.93 24.86
C ILE A 76 -4.98 -47.81 24.00
N VAL A 77 -6.24 -47.98 23.59
CA VAL A 77 -6.94 -46.98 22.76
C VAL A 77 -7.08 -45.65 23.50
N THR A 78 -7.46 -45.69 24.77
CA THR A 78 -7.58 -44.49 25.62
C THR A 78 -6.23 -43.80 25.74
N ASN A 79 -5.17 -44.55 26.06
CA ASN A 79 -3.84 -44.00 26.21
C ASN A 79 -3.31 -43.36 24.92
N LEU A 80 -3.53 -44.00 23.76
CA LEU A 80 -3.17 -43.42 22.46
C LEU A 80 -3.95 -42.12 22.18
N THR A 81 -5.24 -42.10 22.51
CA THR A 81 -6.09 -40.91 22.32
C THR A 81 -5.63 -39.77 23.23
N ASP A 82 -5.33 -40.06 24.49
CA ASP A 82 -4.82 -39.08 25.46
C ASP A 82 -3.46 -38.50 25.02
N GLN A 83 -2.58 -39.34 24.46
CA GLN A 83 -1.30 -38.87 23.90
C GLN A 83 -1.51 -37.95 22.70
N ILE A 84 -2.36 -38.35 21.75
CA ILE A 84 -2.68 -37.53 20.58
C ILE A 84 -3.29 -36.19 21.01
N ASP A 85 -4.23 -36.19 21.96
CA ASP A 85 -4.84 -34.97 22.48
C ASP A 85 -3.81 -34.06 23.17
N ALA A 86 -2.87 -34.63 23.93
CA ALA A 86 -1.80 -33.88 24.56
C ALA A 86 -0.87 -33.24 23.52
N ASP A 87 -0.47 -33.99 22.49
CA ASP A 87 0.39 -33.51 21.42
C ASP A 87 -0.29 -32.38 20.61
N ILE A 88 -1.57 -32.57 20.28
CA ILE A 88 -2.37 -31.55 19.59
C ILE A 88 -2.45 -30.26 20.43
N ARG A 89 -2.71 -30.36 21.74
CA ARG A 89 -2.77 -29.18 22.62
C ARG A 89 -1.43 -28.44 22.67
N LEU A 90 -0.33 -29.18 22.80
CA LEU A 90 1.02 -28.59 22.79
C LEU A 90 1.31 -27.86 21.47
N GLU A 91 0.90 -28.44 20.34
CA GLU A 91 1.09 -27.81 19.03
C GLU A 91 0.24 -26.54 18.88
N TYR A 92 -1.03 -26.57 19.30
CA TYR A 92 -1.90 -25.38 19.28
C TYR A 92 -1.39 -24.26 20.20
N ASP A 93 -0.92 -24.59 21.41
CA ASP A 93 -0.37 -23.61 22.33
C ASP A 93 0.89 -22.94 21.76
N ALA A 94 1.76 -23.71 21.09
CA ALA A 94 2.93 -23.19 20.40
C ALA A 94 2.55 -22.25 19.24
N GLN A 95 1.51 -22.60 18.46
CA GLN A 95 1.01 -21.74 17.38
C GLN A 95 0.41 -20.44 17.90
N LEU A 96 -0.38 -20.49 18.98
CA LEU A 96 -0.96 -19.30 19.61
C LEU A 96 0.13 -18.38 20.19
N ALA A 97 1.14 -18.94 20.84
CA ALA A 97 2.28 -18.17 21.33
C ALA A 97 3.03 -17.48 20.17
N GLY A 98 3.24 -18.19 19.05
CA GLY A 98 3.83 -17.62 17.84
C GLY A 98 3.00 -16.51 17.20
N ALA A 99 1.67 -16.67 17.15
CA ALA A 99 0.75 -15.67 16.62
C ALA A 99 0.76 -14.38 17.47
N ASN A 100 0.70 -14.51 18.80
CA ASN A 100 0.78 -13.36 19.70
C ASN A 100 2.08 -12.55 19.52
N LEU A 101 3.21 -13.22 19.27
CA LEU A 101 4.48 -12.55 18.97
C LEU A 101 4.44 -11.78 17.64
N GLN A 102 3.78 -12.33 16.61
CA GLN A 102 3.60 -11.66 15.34
C GLN A 102 2.71 -10.42 15.48
N ASP A 103 1.63 -10.50 16.26
CA ASP A 103 0.74 -9.36 16.51
C ASP A 103 1.47 -8.20 17.20
N VAL A 104 2.30 -8.50 18.22
CA VAL A 104 3.15 -7.50 18.88
C VAL A 104 4.12 -6.84 17.88
N GLU A 105 4.73 -7.62 17.00
CA GLU A 105 5.65 -7.07 15.98
C GLU A 105 4.89 -6.23 14.93
N ILE A 106 3.69 -6.64 14.53
CA ILE A 106 2.83 -5.86 13.65
C ILE A 106 2.45 -4.52 14.29
N GLU A 107 2.11 -4.50 15.59
CA GLU A 107 1.83 -3.26 16.30
C GLU A 107 3.06 -2.35 16.39
N ARG A 108 4.24 -2.92 16.68
CA ARG A 108 5.51 -2.19 16.70
C ARG A 108 5.82 -1.54 15.35
N LEU A 109 5.71 -2.30 14.26
CA LEU A 109 5.96 -1.82 12.90
C LEU A 109 4.93 -0.75 12.49
N LYS A 110 3.66 -0.90 12.87
CA LYS A 110 2.62 0.12 12.64
C LYS A 110 2.96 1.43 13.35
N ALA A 111 3.38 1.37 14.62
CA ALA A 111 3.77 2.55 15.38
C ALA A 111 5.00 3.25 14.76
N GLU A 112 5.99 2.48 14.31
CA GLU A 112 7.19 3.00 13.64
C GLU A 112 6.85 3.70 12.31
N ILE A 113 5.99 3.09 11.48
CA ILE A 113 5.50 3.70 10.24
C ILE A 113 4.75 5.01 10.52
N GLN A 114 3.92 5.05 11.57
CA GLN A 114 3.21 6.28 11.94
C GLN A 114 4.16 7.39 12.40
N ALA A 115 5.16 7.06 13.22
CA ALA A 115 6.17 8.01 13.66
C ALA A 115 6.97 8.58 12.49
N MET A 116 7.40 7.73 11.54
CA MET A 116 8.09 8.16 10.32
C MET A 116 7.22 9.04 9.41
N LYS A 117 5.92 8.75 9.31
CA LYS A 117 4.99 9.60 8.54
C LYS A 117 4.83 10.96 9.18
N ALA A 118 4.65 11.01 10.51
CA ALA A 118 4.52 12.26 11.25
C ALA A 118 5.80 13.11 11.16
N SER A 119 6.98 12.50 11.27
CA SER A 119 8.25 13.21 11.12
C SER A 119 8.40 13.80 9.71
N ARG A 120 8.14 13.00 8.67
CA ARG A 120 8.19 13.46 7.27
C ARG A 120 7.19 14.57 6.99
N GLU A 121 5.96 14.49 7.50
CA GLU A 121 4.97 15.55 7.34
C GLU A 121 5.44 16.85 7.99
N SER A 122 6.03 16.76 9.18
CA SER A 122 6.60 17.92 9.87
C SER A 122 7.77 18.54 9.12
N GLU A 123 8.63 17.71 8.50
CA GLU A 123 9.75 18.16 7.67
C GLU A 123 9.28 18.82 6.38
N LEU A 124 8.27 18.24 5.71
CA LEU A 124 7.65 18.83 4.52
C LEU A 124 7.00 20.18 4.84
N ARG A 125 6.34 20.29 6.00
CA ARG A 125 5.74 21.57 6.43
C ARG A 125 6.81 22.63 6.65
N LYS A 126 7.89 22.29 7.37
CA LYS A 126 9.04 23.19 7.57
C LYS A 126 9.68 23.61 6.25
N ALA A 127 9.93 22.65 5.34
CA ALA A 127 10.48 22.94 4.03
C ALA A 127 9.56 23.83 3.18
N GLY A 128 8.24 23.65 3.30
CA GLY A 128 7.24 24.51 2.66
C GLY A 128 7.25 25.94 3.23
N GLU A 129 7.28 26.09 4.56
CA GLU A 129 7.41 27.39 5.23
C GLU A 129 8.70 28.11 4.81
N ASP A 130 9.84 27.40 4.79
CA ASP A 130 11.12 27.93 4.35
C ASP A 130 11.11 28.32 2.86
N ALA A 131 10.46 27.55 1.99
CA ALA A 131 10.34 27.87 0.57
C ALA A 131 9.50 29.15 0.35
N ILE A 132 8.40 29.31 1.09
CA ILE A 132 7.56 30.51 1.03
C ILE A 132 8.35 31.73 1.51
N LEU A 133 9.05 31.62 2.64
CA LEU A 133 9.90 32.69 3.18
C LEU A 133 10.99 33.11 2.19
N ASN A 134 11.68 32.14 1.58
CA ASN A 134 12.71 32.41 0.58
C ASN A 134 12.13 33.04 -0.70
N PHE A 135 10.94 32.62 -1.13
CA PHE A 135 10.25 33.22 -2.27
C PHE A 135 9.91 34.69 -2.00
N HIS A 136 9.28 35.00 -0.86
CA HIS A 136 8.95 36.38 -0.48
C HIS A 136 10.19 37.27 -0.45
N ARG A 137 11.27 36.81 0.20
CA ARG A 137 12.55 37.53 0.25
C ARG A 137 13.09 37.81 -1.17
N MET A 138 13.01 36.82 -2.06
CA MET A 138 13.51 36.97 -3.43
C MET A 138 12.63 37.88 -4.30
N VAL A 139 11.30 37.85 -4.12
CA VAL A 139 10.36 38.76 -4.79
C VAL A 139 10.58 40.19 -4.34
N GLU A 140 10.75 40.44 -3.03
CA GLU A 140 11.05 41.77 -2.49
C GLU A 140 12.34 42.35 -3.09
N ILE A 141 13.42 41.55 -3.14
CA ILE A 141 14.68 41.95 -3.76
C ILE A 141 14.49 42.26 -5.25
N THR A 142 13.71 41.44 -5.96
CA THR A 142 13.48 41.60 -7.41
C THR A 142 12.59 42.81 -7.72
N GLN A 143 11.55 43.07 -6.91
CA GLN A 143 10.71 44.27 -7.03
C GLN A 143 11.51 45.53 -6.69
N ALA A 144 12.32 45.51 -5.63
CA ALA A 144 13.22 46.61 -5.29
C ALA A 144 14.19 46.92 -6.45
N ARG A 145 14.67 45.87 -7.14
CA ARG A 145 15.56 46.00 -8.31
C ARG A 145 14.84 46.49 -9.57
N LYS A 146 13.58 46.08 -9.81
CA LYS A 146 12.75 46.57 -10.95
C LYS A 146 12.29 48.02 -10.78
N ARG A 147 12.20 48.52 -9.55
CA ARG A 147 11.93 49.94 -9.23
C ARG A 147 13.17 50.84 -9.40
N GLY A 148 14.05 50.52 -10.36
CA GLY A 148 15.15 51.39 -10.76
C GLY A 148 14.64 52.59 -11.58
N ARG A 149 15.14 53.80 -11.29
CA ARG A 149 14.75 55.07 -11.95
C ARG A 149 14.70 55.01 -13.49
N VAL A 150 15.51 54.15 -14.10
CA VAL A 150 15.66 54.01 -15.56
C VAL A 150 14.41 53.41 -16.23
N SER A 151 13.71 52.47 -15.58
CA SER A 151 12.49 51.88 -16.16
C SER A 151 11.31 52.86 -16.21
N ARG A 152 11.30 53.86 -15.31
CA ARG A 152 10.34 54.97 -15.35
C ARG A 152 10.59 55.90 -16.53
N SER A 153 11.85 56.20 -16.84
CA SER A 153 12.21 57.10 -17.94
C SER A 153 11.85 56.49 -19.30
N LEU A 154 12.10 55.19 -19.50
CA LEU A 154 11.74 54.49 -20.74
C LEU A 154 10.23 54.34 -20.94
N GLY A 155 9.47 54.12 -19.86
CA GLY A 155 8.00 54.10 -19.93
C GLY A 155 7.38 55.44 -20.36
N TRP A 156 8.04 56.56 -20.06
CA TRP A 156 7.58 57.90 -20.48
C TRP A 156 7.72 58.12 -22.00
N TYR A 157 8.78 57.58 -22.61
CA TYR A 157 8.95 57.63 -24.07
C TYR A 157 7.86 56.87 -24.83
N TRP A 158 7.27 55.83 -24.23
CA TRP A 158 6.34 54.93 -24.92
C TRP A 158 4.85 55.32 -24.80
N ASN A 159 4.47 56.11 -23.78
CA ASN A 159 3.05 56.28 -23.41
C ASN A 159 2.35 57.58 -23.87
N GLY A 160 2.89 58.33 -24.85
CA GLY A 160 2.08 59.35 -25.55
C GLY A 160 2.72 60.71 -25.85
N PHE A 161 4.01 60.89 -25.57
CA PHE A 161 4.75 62.10 -26.00
C PHE A 161 5.70 61.81 -27.18
N ALA A 162 5.32 60.85 -28.04
CA ALA A 162 6.17 60.36 -29.11
C ALA A 162 6.29 61.35 -30.30
N SER A 163 5.29 62.17 -30.59
CA SER A 163 5.25 62.93 -31.84
C SER A 163 6.30 64.03 -31.94
N ILE A 164 6.51 64.82 -30.87
CA ILE A 164 7.47 65.95 -30.89
C ILE A 164 8.91 65.45 -30.87
N PHE A 165 9.22 64.44 -30.06
CA PHE A 165 10.58 63.89 -30.00
C PHE A 165 10.91 63.02 -31.21
N ALA A 166 9.94 62.33 -31.81
CA ALA A 166 10.14 61.61 -33.07
C ALA A 166 10.42 62.56 -34.23
N THR A 167 9.75 63.72 -34.32
CA THR A 167 10.01 64.70 -35.38
C THR A 167 11.37 65.35 -35.23
N ILE A 168 11.77 65.71 -34.00
CA ILE A 168 13.13 66.23 -33.75
C ILE A 168 14.18 65.17 -34.13
N THR A 169 13.98 63.93 -33.72
CA THR A 169 14.92 62.84 -34.03
C THR A 169 14.97 62.54 -35.53
N PHE A 170 13.82 62.51 -36.21
CA PHE A 170 13.72 62.31 -37.65
C PHE A 170 14.36 63.47 -38.42
N ALA A 171 14.15 64.72 -38.00
CA ALA A 171 14.78 65.88 -38.60
C ALA A 171 16.31 65.82 -38.49
N VAL A 172 16.84 65.39 -37.34
CA VAL A 172 18.28 65.19 -37.14
C VAL A 172 18.81 64.08 -38.05
N ILE A 173 18.09 62.97 -38.20
CA ILE A 173 18.49 61.85 -39.08
C ILE A 173 18.46 62.28 -40.55
N VAL A 174 17.38 62.93 -41.01
CA VAL A 174 17.26 63.42 -42.39
C VAL A 174 18.34 64.46 -42.69
N TYR A 175 18.58 65.41 -41.78
CA TYR A 175 19.66 66.39 -41.92
C TYR A 175 21.04 65.73 -41.95
N GLY A 176 21.25 64.70 -41.14
CA GLY A 176 22.47 63.87 -41.15
C GLY A 176 22.67 63.11 -42.47
N ILE A 177 21.60 62.59 -43.07
CA ILE A 177 21.69 61.90 -44.36
C ILE A 177 21.87 62.91 -45.50
N CYS A 178 21.25 64.09 -45.43
CA CYS A 178 21.38 65.13 -46.45
C CYS A 178 22.73 65.84 -46.43
N THR A 179 23.37 66.03 -45.26
CA THR A 179 24.82 66.38 -45.21
C THR A 179 25.68 65.29 -45.82
N TRP A 180 25.26 64.05 -45.57
CA TRP A 180 25.82 62.78 -46.04
C TRP A 180 26.14 62.79 -47.54
N ALA A 181 25.06 63.00 -48.30
CA ALA A 181 24.96 62.54 -49.68
C ALA A 181 24.84 63.65 -50.73
N LEU A 182 24.64 64.92 -50.35
CA LEU A 182 24.28 65.99 -51.30
C LEU A 182 25.15 67.27 -51.20
N PRO A 183 25.49 67.92 -52.33
CA PRO A 183 26.16 69.22 -52.34
C PRO A 183 25.26 70.37 -51.84
N GLN A 184 25.89 71.38 -51.24
CA GLN A 184 25.29 72.42 -50.38
C GLN A 184 24.07 73.16 -50.97
N LYS A 185 23.96 73.30 -52.30
CA LYS A 185 22.87 74.04 -52.97
C LYS A 185 21.54 73.27 -53.07
N SER A 186 21.56 71.94 -53.05
CA SER A 186 20.34 71.11 -53.17
C SER A 186 19.76 70.71 -51.81
N ARG A 187 20.48 71.06 -50.73
CA ARG A 187 20.15 70.66 -49.36
C ARG A 187 19.04 71.51 -48.77
N ASP A 188 19.11 72.81 -48.97
CA ASP A 188 18.15 73.76 -48.39
C ASP A 188 16.75 73.60 -49.03
N ASP A 189 16.69 73.39 -50.35
CA ASP A 189 15.42 73.15 -51.07
C ASP A 189 14.72 71.84 -50.64
N ILE A 190 15.48 70.78 -50.35
CA ILE A 190 14.93 69.49 -49.94
C ILE A 190 14.52 69.52 -48.46
N VAL A 191 15.30 70.18 -47.61
CA VAL A 191 14.98 70.34 -46.18
C VAL A 191 13.73 71.20 -46.01
N ASP A 192 13.63 72.32 -46.72
CA ASP A 192 12.44 73.19 -46.68
C ASP A 192 11.20 72.49 -47.27
N GLY A 193 11.37 71.69 -48.33
CA GLY A 193 10.31 70.86 -48.91
C GLY A 193 9.81 69.77 -47.95
N ALA A 194 10.73 69.10 -47.25
CA ALA A 194 10.41 68.08 -46.25
C ALA A 194 9.70 68.69 -45.03
N PHE A 195 10.17 69.84 -44.53
CA PHE A 195 9.54 70.54 -43.42
C PHE A 195 8.14 71.04 -43.77
N LYS A 196 7.92 71.63 -44.96
CA LYS A 196 6.60 72.08 -45.42
C LYS A 196 5.59 70.93 -45.53
N ASN A 197 6.02 69.79 -46.09
CA ASN A 197 5.14 68.61 -46.19
C ASN A 197 4.83 67.99 -44.82
N LEU A 198 5.79 67.97 -43.89
CA LEU A 198 5.58 67.51 -42.51
C LEU A 198 4.64 68.44 -41.72
N GLN A 199 4.79 69.76 -41.88
CA GLN A 199 3.90 70.73 -41.26
C GLN A 199 2.47 70.60 -41.82
N GLY A 200 2.33 70.35 -43.12
CA GLY A 200 1.03 70.06 -43.75
C GLY A 200 0.35 68.78 -43.24
N SER A 201 1.12 67.74 -42.91
CA SER A 201 0.60 66.44 -42.46
C SER A 201 0.40 66.34 -40.94
N LEU A 202 1.12 67.10 -40.13
CA LEU A 202 1.05 67.03 -38.66
C LEU A 202 -0.02 67.94 -38.04
N PHE A 203 -0.51 68.93 -38.78
CA PHE A 203 -1.55 69.87 -38.32
C PHE A 203 -2.95 69.59 -38.89
N GLN A 204 -3.15 68.49 -39.64
CA GLN A 204 -4.49 67.93 -39.83
C GLN A 204 -4.92 67.26 -38.52
N GLN A 205 -5.74 67.98 -37.74
CA GLN A 205 -6.42 67.39 -36.58
C GLN A 205 -7.25 66.17 -37.04
N PRO A 206 -7.19 65.02 -36.33
CA PRO A 206 -8.14 63.96 -36.58
C PRO A 206 -9.54 64.49 -36.21
N ASN A 207 -10.49 64.37 -37.14
CA ASN A 207 -11.90 64.66 -36.89
C ASN A 207 -12.45 63.58 -35.95
N ILE A 208 -12.27 63.77 -34.63
CA ILE A 208 -12.85 62.87 -33.62
C ILE A 208 -14.35 63.21 -33.55
N GLN A 209 -15.18 62.46 -34.29
CA GLN A 209 -16.60 62.40 -33.98
C GLN A 209 -16.76 61.67 -32.64
N PHE A 210 -16.90 62.43 -31.56
CA PHE A 210 -17.43 61.90 -30.31
C PHE A 210 -18.90 61.56 -30.54
N ASN A 211 -19.21 60.30 -30.81
CA ASN A 211 -20.61 59.87 -30.75
C ASN A 211 -21.05 59.93 -29.28
N LYS A 212 -22.02 60.80 -29.04
CA LYS A 212 -22.46 61.25 -27.72
C LYS A 212 -23.87 60.73 -27.49
N ASP A 213 -24.04 59.41 -27.50
CA ASP A 213 -25.28 58.80 -27.02
C ASP A 213 -25.10 58.42 -25.56
N LYS A 214 -25.48 59.40 -24.72
CA LYS A 214 -25.70 59.22 -23.29
C LYS A 214 -27.21 59.12 -23.07
N ASN A 215 -27.57 58.15 -22.26
CA ASN A 215 -28.72 58.08 -21.34
C ASN A 215 -30.04 57.53 -21.90
N GLU A 216 -30.38 56.34 -21.41
CA GLU A 216 -31.61 55.97 -20.66
C GLU A 216 -31.51 54.44 -20.48
N ASN A 217 -31.23 53.86 -19.31
CA ASN A 217 -32.01 53.92 -18.10
C ASN A 217 -31.14 53.51 -16.89
N ALA A 218 -31.15 54.35 -15.87
CA ALA A 218 -30.83 53.96 -14.50
C ALA A 218 -32.17 53.77 -13.77
N GLN A 219 -32.46 52.56 -13.29
CA GLN A 219 -32.94 52.33 -11.92
C GLN A 219 -33.19 50.83 -11.67
N GLN A 220 -32.49 50.30 -10.67
CA GLN A 220 -32.76 49.05 -9.92
C GLN A 220 -34.13 49.14 -9.21
N PRO A 221 -34.60 48.18 -8.38
CA PRO A 221 -34.18 46.81 -8.02
C PRO A 221 -35.37 45.82 -8.27
N ASN A 222 -35.44 44.53 -7.91
CA ASN A 222 -35.47 43.96 -6.56
C ASN A 222 -35.92 42.47 -6.62
N THR A 223 -35.43 41.67 -5.65
CA THR A 223 -36.11 40.57 -4.93
C THR A 223 -36.69 39.33 -5.64
N SER A 224 -36.11 38.18 -5.25
CA SER A 224 -36.75 37.04 -4.54
C SER A 224 -38.19 36.61 -4.87
N ALA A 225 -38.34 35.37 -5.30
CA ALA A 225 -39.41 34.42 -4.95
C ALA A 225 -38.86 33.02 -5.32
N GLU A 226 -38.58 32.18 -4.32
CA GLU A 226 -39.39 30.99 -3.97
C GLU A 226 -39.27 29.84 -4.98
#